data_AF-A0A815ZL97-F1
#
_entry.id   AF-A0A815ZL97-F1
#
_cell.length_a   1.000
_cell.length_b   1.000
_cell.length_c   1.000
_cell.angle_alpha   90.00
_cell.angle_beta   90.00
_cell.angle_gamma   90.00
#
_symmetry.space_group_name_H-M   'P 1'
#
loop_
_entity.id
_entity.type
_entity.pdbx_description
1 polymer ?
#
loop_
_entity_poly.entity_id
_entity_poly.type
_entity_poly.pdbx_seq_one_letter_code
_entity_poly.pdbx_strand_id
1 'polypeptide(L)'
;MLHTRESLTVDEQLVATRGRCNFRQYIPSKPGKYGLKIFWCCDSNTAYPLNGEVYPGRQHGAAPAAKDANRIRNLVNRLVHPWINTGRTITTDNYFTGAELAEDLLGVQTTLVGTIRRNKKEIPRELQPDNNRSQYSSIFCFDRQLTLVSYIPKKGHVVILLSSLHHDQAIDDEQKKKPEIILYYNNTKGGVDRMDQMVKTYSCKRKINRWPMTFFNIVDVGAIAAFLVWIKKNPKWNEKRQHRRRLFLMQLGYDLVETHVDRRRQQSQALQKNVRIALQTIGQTITTPQPDAVSTTRVKRRCQLCPRQRDRKVITHCMSCDIPCCPDHHKIICTTCYETFLE
;
A
#
# COMPACT_ATOMS: atom_id res chain seq x y z
N MET A 1 -25.94 -13.88 -21.82
CA MET A 1 -25.45 -13.84 -20.42
C MET A 1 -23.93 -14.03 -20.42
N LEU A 2 -23.16 -12.94 -20.47
CA LEU A 2 -21.70 -13.00 -20.33
C LEU A 2 -21.37 -13.26 -18.86
N HIS A 3 -20.96 -14.50 -18.53
CA HIS A 3 -20.41 -14.81 -17.21
C HIS A 3 -19.19 -13.90 -16.97
N THR A 4 -19.25 -13.08 -15.93
CA THR A 4 -18.17 -12.23 -15.44
C THR A 4 -17.01 -13.09 -14.95
N ARG A 5 -16.15 -13.52 -15.88
CA ARG A 5 -14.83 -14.05 -15.55
C ARG A 5 -14.02 -12.91 -14.90
N GLU A 6 -13.31 -13.23 -13.82
CA GLU A 6 -12.53 -12.26 -13.03
C GLU A 6 -11.60 -11.45 -13.95
N SER A 7 -11.63 -10.12 -13.84
CA SER A 7 -10.83 -9.23 -14.66
C SER A 7 -9.57 -8.81 -13.91
N LEU A 8 -8.47 -8.65 -14.64
CA LEU A 8 -7.19 -8.18 -14.12
C LEU A 8 -6.91 -6.79 -14.66
N THR A 9 -6.28 -5.93 -13.88
CA THR A 9 -5.84 -4.60 -14.32
C THR A 9 -4.33 -4.55 -14.35
N VAL A 10 -3.75 -4.05 -15.45
CA VAL A 10 -2.32 -3.73 -15.53
C VAL A 10 -2.13 -2.23 -15.65
N ASP A 11 -1.36 -1.67 -14.72
CA ASP A 11 -1.02 -0.25 -14.68
C ASP A 11 0.26 -0.02 -13.86
N GLU A 12 0.60 1.23 -13.60
CA GLU A 12 1.81 1.66 -12.91
C GLU A 12 1.55 2.32 -11.55
N GLN A 13 2.44 2.05 -10.61
CA GLN A 13 2.61 2.77 -9.37
C GLN A 13 3.91 3.57 -9.40
N LEU A 14 3.89 4.79 -8.85
CA LEU A 14 5.10 5.57 -8.61
C LEU A 14 5.38 5.69 -7.12
N VAL A 15 6.37 4.93 -6.65
CA VAL A 15 6.82 4.97 -5.25
C VAL A 15 7.77 6.12 -5.06
N ALA A 16 7.26 7.25 -4.58
CA ALA A 16 8.05 8.48 -4.46
C ALA A 16 9.32 8.29 -3.59
N THR A 17 10.48 8.73 -4.07
CA THR A 17 11.72 8.69 -3.28
C THR A 17 12.67 9.78 -3.72
N ARG A 18 13.39 10.37 -2.76
CA ARG A 18 14.48 11.30 -3.01
C ARG A 18 15.85 10.65 -2.87
N GLY A 19 15.90 9.36 -2.50
CA GLY A 19 17.15 8.61 -2.46
C GLY A 19 17.83 8.59 -3.83
N ARG A 20 19.16 8.58 -3.83
CA ARG A 20 19.97 8.43 -5.05
C ARG A 20 19.73 7.04 -5.62
N CYS A 21 19.21 6.95 -6.84
CA CYS A 21 18.94 5.69 -7.54
C CYS A 21 19.09 5.93 -9.05
N ASN A 22 19.85 5.06 -9.72
CA ASN A 22 20.19 5.21 -11.15
C ASN A 22 18.97 5.05 -12.07
N PHE A 23 17.89 4.46 -11.58
CA PHE A 23 16.67 4.19 -12.35
C PHE A 23 15.44 4.91 -11.82
N ARG A 24 15.63 5.98 -11.03
CA ARG A 24 14.55 6.86 -10.59
C ARG A 24 13.87 7.51 -11.80
N GLN A 25 12.55 7.45 -11.84
CA GLN A 25 11.73 8.05 -12.89
C GLN A 25 11.18 9.42 -12.46
N TYR A 26 11.00 10.30 -13.45
CA TYR A 26 10.23 11.54 -13.30
C TYR A 26 8.90 11.40 -14.06
N ILE A 27 7.78 11.52 -13.35
CA ILE A 27 6.43 11.44 -13.93
C ILE A 27 5.67 12.70 -13.49
N PRO A 28 5.54 13.73 -14.36
CA PRO A 28 4.96 15.02 -14.01
C PRO A 28 3.54 14.96 -13.46
N SER A 29 2.75 14.00 -13.96
CA SER A 29 1.32 13.84 -13.65
C SER A 29 1.05 13.21 -12.28
N LYS A 30 2.03 12.54 -11.67
CA LYS A 30 1.84 11.88 -10.36
C LYS A 30 2.21 12.87 -9.23
N PRO A 31 1.49 12.85 -8.08
CA PRO A 31 1.74 13.79 -6.97
C PRO A 31 3.19 13.76 -6.48
N GLY A 32 3.76 12.56 -6.33
CA GLY A 32 5.18 12.36 -6.02
C GLY A 32 5.99 12.24 -7.30
N LYS A 33 6.26 13.37 -7.98
CA LYS A 33 6.84 13.41 -9.34
C LYS A 33 8.12 12.59 -9.55
N TYR A 34 8.90 12.33 -8.50
CA TYR A 34 10.14 11.55 -8.56
C TYR A 34 10.04 10.28 -7.71
N GLY A 35 10.29 9.13 -8.31
CA GLY A 35 10.15 7.85 -7.61
C GLY A 35 10.63 6.65 -8.40
N LEU A 36 10.45 5.47 -7.81
CA LEU A 36 10.61 4.20 -8.53
C LEU A 36 9.27 3.85 -9.18
N LYS A 37 9.31 3.58 -10.48
CA LYS A 37 8.14 3.10 -11.21
C LYS A 37 8.05 1.58 -11.03
N ILE A 38 6.88 1.10 -10.64
CA ILE A 38 6.56 -0.33 -10.53
C ILE A 38 5.34 -0.58 -11.40
N PHE A 39 5.40 -1.58 -12.26
CA PHE A 39 4.23 -2.07 -12.99
C PHE A 39 3.54 -3.14 -12.16
N TRP A 40 2.23 -3.07 -12.05
CA TRP A 40 1.42 -3.99 -11.25
C TRP A 40 0.38 -4.66 -12.12
N CYS A 41 0.14 -5.94 -11.84
CA CYS A 41 -1.10 -6.63 -12.13
C CYS A 41 -1.90 -6.74 -10.83
N CYS A 42 -3.17 -6.30 -10.87
CA CYS A 42 -4.10 -6.41 -9.75
C CYS A 42 -5.40 -7.07 -10.19
N ASP A 43 -6.09 -7.72 -9.26
CA ASP A 43 -7.50 -8.08 -9.48
C ASP A 43 -8.34 -6.80 -9.62
N SER A 44 -9.10 -6.70 -10.71
CA SER A 44 -9.83 -5.47 -11.06
C SER A 44 -10.98 -5.16 -10.13
N ASN A 45 -11.49 -6.12 -9.36
CA ASN A 45 -12.66 -5.93 -8.48
C ASN A 45 -12.23 -5.62 -7.04
N THR A 46 -11.29 -6.39 -6.51
CA THR A 46 -10.81 -6.33 -5.11
C THR A 46 -9.58 -5.46 -4.93
N ALA A 47 -8.91 -5.06 -6.02
CA ALA A 47 -7.61 -4.40 -6.01
C ALA A 47 -6.52 -5.25 -5.30
N TYR A 48 -6.68 -6.58 -5.29
CA TYR A 48 -5.67 -7.49 -4.76
C TYR A 48 -4.39 -7.41 -5.60
N PRO A 49 -3.22 -7.13 -5.01
CA PRO A 49 -1.95 -7.08 -5.74
C PRO A 49 -1.52 -8.51 -6.10
N LEU A 50 -1.45 -8.81 -7.38
CA LEU A 50 -1.15 -10.15 -7.89
C LEU A 50 0.33 -10.30 -8.25
N ASN A 51 0.84 -9.39 -9.09
CA ASN A 51 2.24 -9.41 -9.52
C ASN A 51 2.77 -7.99 -9.71
N GLY A 52 4.06 -7.78 -9.46
CA GLY A 52 4.70 -6.48 -9.56
C GLY A 52 6.11 -6.56 -10.13
N GLU A 53 6.42 -5.74 -11.14
CA GLU A 53 7.74 -5.65 -11.76
C GLU A 53 8.30 -4.22 -11.63
N VAL A 54 9.44 -4.07 -10.97
CA VAL A 54 10.14 -2.77 -10.86
C VAL A 54 10.67 -2.40 -12.23
N TYR A 55 10.45 -1.16 -12.67
CA TYR A 55 11.03 -0.64 -13.91
C TYR A 55 12.44 -0.06 -13.65
N PRO A 56 13.51 -0.70 -14.12
CA PRO A 56 14.88 -0.25 -13.87
C PRO A 56 15.37 0.75 -14.94
N GLY A 57 14.49 1.31 -15.77
CA GLY A 57 14.91 2.12 -16.91
C GLY A 57 15.66 1.29 -17.96
N ARG A 58 16.67 1.89 -18.61
CA ARG A 58 17.53 1.18 -19.57
C ARG A 58 18.56 0.34 -18.82
N GLN A 59 18.46 -0.99 -18.92
CA GLN A 59 19.48 -1.91 -18.41
C GLN A 59 20.75 -1.82 -19.27
N HIS A 60 21.93 -1.74 -18.63
CA HIS A 60 23.22 -1.77 -19.32
C HIS A 60 23.45 -3.16 -19.94
N GLY A 61 23.82 -3.22 -21.22
CA GLY A 61 24.03 -4.48 -21.96
C GLY A 61 22.77 -5.06 -22.64
N ALA A 62 21.59 -4.43 -22.48
CA ALA A 62 20.42 -4.80 -23.27
C ALA A 62 20.64 -4.42 -24.74
N ALA A 63 20.39 -5.38 -25.65
CA ALA A 63 20.53 -5.20 -27.09
C ALA A 63 19.82 -3.92 -27.61
N PRO A 64 20.31 -3.32 -28.72
CA PRO A 64 19.68 -2.16 -29.34
C PRO A 64 18.19 -2.42 -29.53
N ALA A 65 17.37 -1.43 -29.16
CA ALA A 65 15.94 -1.59 -28.91
C ALA A 65 15.20 -2.43 -29.97
N ALA A 66 14.82 -3.66 -29.60
CA ALA A 66 13.54 -4.17 -30.07
C ALA A 66 12.49 -3.09 -29.75
N LYS A 67 11.73 -2.69 -30.78
CA LYS A 67 10.73 -1.60 -30.72
C LYS A 67 10.00 -1.63 -29.39
N ASP A 68 9.79 -0.48 -28.74
CA ASP A 68 9.16 -0.37 -27.42
C ASP A 68 7.88 -1.21 -27.26
N ALA A 69 7.13 -1.42 -28.35
CA ALA A 69 5.99 -2.33 -28.41
C ALA A 69 6.31 -3.76 -27.93
N ASN A 70 7.41 -4.37 -28.38
CA ASN A 70 7.81 -5.71 -27.94
C ASN A 70 8.16 -5.73 -26.44
N ARG A 71 8.73 -4.64 -25.90
CA ARG A 71 9.03 -4.55 -24.47
C ARG A 71 7.77 -4.49 -23.63
N ILE A 72 6.81 -3.67 -24.03
CA ILE A 72 5.51 -3.54 -23.36
C ILE A 72 4.72 -4.84 -23.44
N ARG A 73 4.66 -5.45 -24.62
CA ARG A 73 4.01 -6.74 -24.84
C ARG A 73 4.61 -7.82 -23.94
N ASN A 74 5.94 -7.94 -23.90
CA ASN A 74 6.64 -8.88 -23.03
C ASN A 74 6.44 -8.58 -21.55
N LEU A 75 6.38 -7.30 -21.15
CA LEU A 75 6.10 -6.90 -19.78
C LEU A 75 4.70 -7.34 -19.35
N VAL A 76 3.66 -7.06 -20.16
CA VAL A 76 2.29 -7.49 -19.84
C VAL A 76 2.23 -9.00 -19.74
N ASN A 77 2.80 -9.73 -20.70
CA ASN A 77 2.85 -11.19 -20.67
C ASN A 77 3.54 -11.73 -19.41
N ARG A 78 4.67 -11.14 -18.96
CA ARG A 78 5.31 -11.54 -17.69
C ARG A 78 4.46 -11.24 -16.47
N LEU A 79 3.84 -10.06 -16.42
CA LEU A 79 3.00 -9.65 -15.30
C LEU A 79 1.80 -10.57 -15.13
N VAL A 80 1.18 -11.00 -16.23
CA VAL A 80 -0.07 -11.76 -16.22
C VAL A 80 0.11 -13.27 -16.41
N HIS A 81 1.34 -13.75 -16.66
CA HIS A 81 1.66 -15.14 -16.98
C HIS A 81 0.97 -16.20 -16.09
N PRO A 82 0.84 -16.02 -14.75
CA PRO A 82 0.15 -17.01 -13.92
C PRO A 82 -1.37 -17.14 -14.17
N TRP A 83 -1.97 -16.18 -14.88
CA TRP A 83 -3.42 -16.06 -15.09
C TRP A 83 -3.84 -16.03 -16.57
N ILE A 84 -2.93 -16.33 -17.50
CA ILE A 84 -3.29 -16.57 -18.90
C ILE A 84 -3.95 -17.95 -19.04
N ASN A 85 -4.65 -18.16 -20.16
CA ASN A 85 -5.35 -19.41 -20.47
C ASN A 85 -6.44 -19.81 -19.45
N THR A 86 -7.02 -18.82 -18.77
CA THR A 86 -8.12 -19.04 -17.81
C THR A 86 -9.42 -18.35 -18.22
N GLY A 87 -9.49 -17.80 -19.44
CA GLY A 87 -10.64 -17.05 -19.91
C GLY A 87 -10.78 -15.65 -19.31
N ARG A 88 -9.80 -15.17 -18.55
CA ARG A 88 -9.83 -13.85 -17.90
C ARG A 88 -9.62 -12.72 -18.90
N THR A 89 -9.99 -11.52 -18.50
CA THR A 89 -9.77 -10.30 -19.27
C THR A 89 -8.76 -9.42 -18.58
N ILE A 90 -7.83 -8.87 -19.34
CA ILE A 90 -6.83 -7.91 -18.90
C ILE A 90 -7.27 -6.51 -19.33
N THR A 91 -7.42 -5.62 -18.36
CA THR A 91 -7.71 -4.22 -18.58
C THR A 91 -6.44 -3.37 -18.49
N THR A 92 -6.18 -2.57 -19.52
CA THR A 92 -4.96 -1.75 -19.62
C THR A 92 -5.23 -0.31 -20.03
N ASP A 93 -4.35 0.59 -19.64
CA ASP A 93 -4.33 1.95 -20.17
C ASP A 93 -3.69 2.03 -21.58
N ASN A 94 -3.55 3.24 -22.11
CA ASN A 94 -3.00 3.48 -23.44
C ASN A 94 -1.49 3.24 -23.58
N TYR A 95 -0.76 3.11 -22.47
CA TYR A 95 0.66 2.80 -22.49
C TYR A 95 0.89 1.32 -22.82
N PHE A 96 0.00 0.43 -22.36
CA PHE A 96 0.13 -1.01 -22.59
C PHE A 96 -0.66 -1.54 -23.79
N THR A 97 -1.75 -0.89 -24.18
CA THR A 97 -2.70 -1.43 -25.17
C THR A 97 -2.18 -1.38 -26.61
N GLY A 98 -2.34 -2.49 -27.34
CA GLY A 98 -2.07 -2.60 -28.79
C GLY A 98 -2.69 -3.85 -29.40
N ALA A 99 -2.90 -3.83 -30.73
CA ALA A 99 -3.55 -4.92 -31.47
C ALA A 99 -2.80 -6.26 -31.34
N GLU A 100 -1.49 -6.27 -31.57
CA GLU A 100 -0.68 -7.49 -31.44
C GLU A 100 -0.76 -8.11 -30.03
N LEU A 101 -0.76 -7.29 -28.97
CA LEU A 101 -0.93 -7.80 -27.60
C LEU A 101 -2.31 -8.42 -27.40
N ALA A 102 -3.36 -7.81 -27.97
CA ALA A 102 -4.71 -8.36 -27.91
C ALA A 102 -4.82 -9.70 -28.64
N GLU A 103 -4.15 -9.85 -29.80
CA GLU A 103 -4.08 -11.10 -30.55
C GLU A 103 -3.27 -12.18 -29.81
N ASP A 104 -2.09 -11.84 -29.27
CA ASP A 104 -1.25 -12.74 -28.47
C ASP A 104 -2.04 -13.34 -27.30
N LEU A 105 -2.74 -12.48 -26.54
CA LEU A 105 -3.55 -12.90 -25.39
C LEU A 105 -4.75 -13.74 -25.83
N LEU A 106 -5.41 -13.35 -26.91
CA LEU A 106 -6.58 -14.08 -27.43
C LEU A 106 -6.19 -15.49 -27.87
N GLY A 107 -5.01 -15.66 -28.46
CA GLY A 107 -4.43 -16.96 -28.81
C GLY A 107 -4.23 -17.90 -27.62
N VAL A 108 -4.18 -17.37 -26.39
CA VAL A 108 -4.08 -18.13 -25.12
C VAL A 108 -5.31 -17.92 -24.23
N GLN A 109 -6.51 -17.91 -24.83
CA GLN A 109 -7.80 -17.82 -24.12
C GLN A 109 -7.87 -16.69 -23.08
N THR A 110 -7.26 -15.55 -23.38
CA THR A 110 -7.23 -14.37 -22.49
C THR A 110 -7.59 -13.15 -23.31
N THR A 111 -8.52 -12.33 -22.84
CA THR A 111 -8.95 -11.15 -23.63
C THR A 111 -8.30 -9.88 -23.10
N LEU A 112 -8.27 -8.83 -23.92
CA LEU A 112 -7.75 -7.51 -23.58
C LEU A 112 -8.85 -6.48 -23.78
N VAL A 113 -8.98 -5.54 -22.85
CA VAL A 113 -9.77 -4.32 -23.04
C VAL A 113 -8.93 -3.13 -22.59
N GLY A 114 -8.76 -2.14 -23.45
CA GLY A 114 -7.96 -0.98 -23.06
C GLY A 114 -8.14 0.22 -23.94
N THR A 115 -7.74 1.38 -23.42
CA THR A 115 -7.68 2.58 -24.25
C THR A 115 -6.50 2.48 -25.21
N ILE A 116 -6.67 2.88 -26.47
CA ILE A 116 -5.58 2.85 -27.46
C ILE A 116 -5.23 4.27 -27.90
N ARG A 117 -3.93 4.55 -28.09
CA ARG A 117 -3.48 5.87 -28.52
C ARG A 117 -3.93 6.12 -29.96
N ARG A 118 -4.57 7.26 -30.21
CA ARG A 118 -5.09 7.66 -31.52
C ARG A 118 -4.06 7.72 -32.65
N ASN A 119 -2.77 7.88 -32.32
CA ASN A 119 -1.67 7.98 -33.30
C ASN A 119 -1.10 6.61 -33.73
N LYS A 120 -1.72 5.53 -33.29
CA LYS A 120 -1.44 4.17 -33.75
C LYS A 120 -1.86 4.03 -35.22
N LYS A 121 -1.01 3.40 -36.04
CA LYS A 121 -1.21 3.28 -37.49
C LYS A 121 -2.38 2.38 -37.85
N GLU A 122 -2.72 1.50 -36.93
CA GLU A 122 -3.78 0.50 -36.99
C GLU A 122 -5.17 1.14 -36.80
N ILE A 123 -5.25 2.42 -36.43
CA ILE A 123 -6.52 3.12 -36.20
C ILE A 123 -7.01 3.77 -37.49
N PRO A 124 -8.18 3.35 -38.04
CA PRO A 124 -8.78 3.97 -39.21
C PRO A 124 -9.05 5.46 -39.01
N ARG A 125 -9.06 6.23 -40.11
CA ARG A 125 -9.27 7.69 -40.06
C ARG A 125 -10.67 8.04 -39.56
N GLU A 126 -11.64 7.17 -39.83
CA GLU A 126 -13.04 7.28 -39.44
C GLU A 126 -13.24 7.25 -37.92
N LEU A 127 -12.29 6.66 -37.17
CA LEU A 127 -12.33 6.61 -35.70
C LEU A 127 -11.68 7.83 -35.04
N GLN A 128 -11.06 8.72 -35.81
CA GLN A 128 -10.40 9.93 -35.30
C GLN A 128 -11.43 11.00 -34.87
N PRO A 129 -11.01 12.06 -34.15
CA PRO A 129 -11.90 13.16 -33.82
C PRO A 129 -12.41 13.83 -35.10
N ASP A 130 -13.72 14.02 -35.17
CA ASP A 130 -14.38 14.79 -36.23
C ASP A 130 -15.39 15.74 -35.58
N ASN A 131 -15.33 17.03 -35.96
CA ASN A 131 -16.20 18.08 -35.44
C ASN A 131 -17.67 17.88 -35.84
N ASN A 132 -17.94 17.09 -36.89
CA ASN A 132 -19.28 16.76 -37.35
C ASN A 132 -19.93 15.66 -36.51
N ARG A 133 -19.15 14.92 -35.71
CA ARG A 133 -19.71 13.88 -34.84
C ARG A 133 -20.41 14.49 -33.63
N SER A 134 -21.66 14.06 -33.41
CA SER A 134 -22.45 14.48 -32.26
C SER A 134 -21.86 13.93 -30.96
N GLN A 135 -22.08 14.66 -29.87
CA GLN A 135 -21.76 14.18 -28.52
C GLN A 135 -22.54 12.88 -28.26
N TYR A 136 -21.88 11.93 -27.59
CA TYR A 136 -22.37 10.59 -27.28
C TYR A 136 -22.54 9.66 -28.49
N SER A 137 -22.08 10.05 -29.68
CA SER A 137 -21.99 9.14 -30.83
C SER A 137 -20.83 8.15 -30.67
N SER A 138 -21.03 6.95 -31.22
CA SER A 138 -20.04 5.87 -31.25
C SER A 138 -19.87 5.34 -32.68
N ILE A 139 -18.65 5.00 -33.05
CA ILE A 139 -18.34 4.27 -34.29
C ILE A 139 -17.58 3.01 -33.88
N PHE A 140 -18.01 1.87 -34.42
CA PHE A 140 -17.37 0.58 -34.19
C PHE A 140 -16.63 0.14 -35.45
N CYS A 141 -15.48 -0.47 -35.27
CA CYS A 141 -14.71 -1.11 -36.33
C CYS A 141 -14.35 -2.51 -35.87
N PHE A 142 -14.60 -3.49 -36.73
CA PHE A 142 -14.40 -4.91 -36.46
C PHE A 142 -13.29 -5.42 -37.36
N ASP A 143 -12.33 -6.11 -36.77
CA ASP A 143 -11.29 -6.83 -37.50
C ASP A 143 -11.06 -8.17 -36.80
N ARG A 144 -11.34 -9.27 -37.50
CA ARG A 144 -11.32 -10.64 -36.94
C ARG A 144 -12.15 -10.72 -35.66
N GLN A 145 -11.51 -10.93 -34.51
CA GLN A 145 -12.13 -10.98 -33.17
C GLN A 145 -11.85 -9.72 -32.34
N LEU A 146 -11.23 -8.70 -32.94
CA LEU A 146 -10.97 -7.42 -32.31
C LEU A 146 -12.08 -6.42 -32.67
N THR A 147 -12.43 -5.60 -31.70
CA THR A 147 -13.35 -4.48 -31.87
C THR A 147 -12.69 -3.22 -31.36
N LEU A 148 -12.63 -2.22 -32.24
CA LEU A 148 -12.35 -0.85 -31.89
C LEU A 148 -13.65 -0.10 -31.72
N VAL A 149 -13.75 0.71 -30.67
CA VAL A 149 -14.84 1.66 -30.51
C VAL A 149 -14.29 3.06 -30.33
N SER A 150 -14.83 4.01 -31.10
CA SER A 150 -14.54 5.43 -31.00
C SER A 150 -15.77 6.16 -30.49
N TYR A 151 -15.69 6.73 -29.29
CA TYR A 151 -16.79 7.39 -28.60
C TYR A 151 -16.49 8.87 -28.32
N ILE A 152 -17.50 9.73 -28.48
CA ILE A 152 -17.40 11.17 -28.26
C ILE A 152 -18.04 11.55 -26.91
N PRO A 153 -17.31 11.53 -25.77
CA PRO A 153 -17.89 11.94 -24.48
C PRO A 153 -18.26 13.42 -24.44
N LYS A 154 -17.53 14.25 -25.18
CA LYS A 154 -17.71 15.70 -25.29
C LYS A 154 -17.29 16.13 -26.69
N LYS A 155 -17.97 17.12 -27.26
CA LYS A 155 -17.65 17.67 -28.59
C LYS A 155 -16.14 18.00 -28.69
N GLY A 156 -15.50 17.54 -29.76
CA GLY A 156 -14.05 17.70 -30.00
C GLY A 156 -13.13 16.73 -29.24
N HIS A 157 -13.67 15.87 -28.38
CA HIS A 157 -12.91 14.85 -27.65
C HIS A 157 -13.35 13.46 -28.07
N VAL A 158 -12.38 12.60 -28.38
CA VAL A 158 -12.61 11.19 -28.70
C VAL A 158 -11.90 10.30 -27.70
N VAL A 159 -12.52 9.19 -27.34
CA VAL A 159 -11.90 8.09 -26.62
C VAL A 159 -12.00 6.86 -27.50
N ILE A 160 -10.86 6.20 -27.75
CA ILE A 160 -10.80 4.99 -28.55
C ILE A 160 -10.39 3.83 -27.64
N LEU A 161 -11.18 2.76 -27.65
CA LEU A 161 -10.86 1.52 -26.94
C LEU A 161 -10.71 0.39 -27.94
N LEU A 162 -9.77 -0.50 -27.63
CA LEU A 162 -9.60 -1.80 -28.25
C LEU A 162 -10.12 -2.88 -27.30
N SER A 163 -10.85 -3.84 -27.84
CA SER A 163 -11.39 -4.97 -27.11
C SER A 163 -11.24 -6.25 -27.92
N SER A 164 -10.75 -7.33 -27.31
CA SER A 164 -10.90 -8.71 -27.82
C SER A 164 -11.94 -9.53 -27.04
N LEU A 165 -12.62 -8.90 -26.07
CA LEU A 165 -13.70 -9.52 -25.29
C LEU A 165 -15.07 -9.35 -25.96
N HIS A 166 -15.36 -8.12 -26.36
CA HIS A 166 -16.61 -7.70 -26.98
C HIS A 166 -16.46 -7.71 -28.50
N HIS A 167 -17.48 -8.24 -29.19
CA HIS A 167 -17.53 -8.30 -30.65
C HIS A 167 -18.94 -7.98 -31.17
N ASP A 168 -19.56 -6.94 -30.61
CA ASP A 168 -20.85 -6.41 -31.02
C ASP A 168 -20.84 -4.87 -30.96
N GLN A 169 -22.01 -4.27 -31.21
CA GLN A 169 -22.21 -2.82 -31.13
C GLN A 169 -23.09 -2.44 -29.93
N ALA A 170 -23.02 -3.20 -28.84
CA ALA A 170 -23.85 -2.95 -27.67
C ALA A 170 -23.58 -1.54 -27.11
N ILE A 171 -24.65 -0.75 -27.01
CA ILE A 171 -24.66 0.59 -26.44
C ILE A 171 -25.73 0.60 -25.36
N ASP A 172 -25.40 1.19 -24.22
CA ASP A 172 -26.32 1.40 -23.13
C ASP A 172 -27.36 2.48 -23.46
N ASP A 173 -28.59 2.27 -23.02
CA ASP A 173 -29.75 3.14 -23.35
C ASP A 173 -29.84 4.38 -22.46
N GLU A 174 -28.89 4.58 -21.53
CA GLU A 174 -28.81 5.80 -20.73
C GLU A 174 -28.56 7.06 -21.58
N GLN A 175 -28.78 8.22 -20.96
CA GLN A 175 -28.60 9.54 -21.59
C GLN A 175 -27.25 9.74 -22.30
N LYS A 176 -26.19 9.07 -21.80
CA LYS A 176 -24.82 9.20 -22.33
C LYS A 176 -24.49 8.18 -23.43
N LYS A 177 -25.38 7.23 -23.75
CA LYS A 177 -25.22 6.24 -24.83
C LYS A 177 -23.82 5.62 -24.88
N LYS A 178 -23.32 5.17 -23.73
CA LYS A 178 -21.96 4.63 -23.65
C LYS A 178 -21.94 3.23 -24.25
N PRO A 179 -21.00 2.91 -25.15
CA PRO A 179 -20.73 1.54 -25.55
C PRO A 179 -20.44 0.66 -24.35
N GLU A 180 -20.88 -0.60 -24.40
CA GLU A 180 -20.65 -1.56 -23.31
C GLU A 180 -19.15 -1.75 -23.03
N ILE A 181 -18.31 -1.72 -24.08
CA ILE A 181 -16.84 -1.75 -23.95
C ILE A 181 -16.33 -0.63 -23.03
N ILE A 182 -16.93 0.56 -23.10
CA ILE A 182 -16.55 1.72 -22.26
C ILE A 182 -17.04 1.54 -20.84
N LEU A 183 -18.24 0.99 -20.64
CA LEU A 183 -18.76 0.68 -19.31
C LEU A 183 -17.89 -0.37 -18.62
N TYR A 184 -17.61 -1.47 -19.32
CA TYR A 184 -16.70 -2.52 -18.87
C TYR A 184 -15.31 -1.97 -18.49
N TYR A 185 -14.71 -1.16 -19.37
CA TYR A 185 -13.41 -0.53 -19.10
C TYR A 185 -13.44 0.35 -17.85
N ASN A 186 -14.47 1.18 -17.69
CA ASN A 186 -14.59 2.06 -16.52
C ASN A 186 -14.70 1.27 -15.21
N ASN A 187 -15.39 0.13 -15.24
CA ASN A 187 -15.57 -0.75 -14.08
C ASN A 187 -14.29 -1.51 -13.71
N THR A 188 -13.40 -1.78 -14.68
CA THR A 188 -12.23 -2.65 -14.47
C THR A 188 -10.89 -1.93 -14.44
N LYS A 189 -10.77 -0.71 -14.99
CA LYS A 189 -9.49 0.03 -15.06
C LYS A 189 -8.90 0.45 -13.71
N GLY A 190 -9.70 0.41 -12.64
CA GLY A 190 -9.33 1.01 -11.35
C GLY A 190 -8.57 0.10 -10.39
N GLY A 191 -8.23 -1.13 -10.74
CA GLY A 191 -7.60 -2.10 -9.83
C GLY A 191 -6.30 -1.58 -9.19
N VAL A 192 -5.33 -1.19 -10.01
CA VAL A 192 -4.02 -0.72 -9.55
C VAL A 192 -4.12 0.64 -8.85
N ASP A 193 -4.90 1.58 -9.38
CA ASP A 193 -5.11 2.90 -8.76
C ASP A 193 -5.74 2.78 -7.37
N ARG A 194 -6.71 1.88 -7.18
CA ARG A 194 -7.30 1.61 -5.86
C ARG A 194 -6.30 0.98 -4.90
N MET A 195 -5.46 0.07 -5.37
CA MET A 195 -4.35 -0.48 -4.57
C MET A 195 -3.38 0.63 -4.14
N ASP A 196 -2.94 1.48 -5.07
CA ASP A 196 -2.03 2.59 -4.77
C ASP A 196 -2.66 3.63 -3.83
N GLN A 197 -3.95 3.94 -4.00
CA GLN A 197 -4.70 4.77 -3.06
C GLN A 197 -4.72 4.16 -1.66
N MET A 198 -5.00 2.86 -1.56
CA MET A 198 -4.97 2.15 -0.28
C MET A 198 -3.58 2.23 0.35
N VAL A 199 -2.51 1.99 -0.39
CA VAL A 199 -1.13 2.13 0.13
C VAL A 199 -0.90 3.54 0.70
N LYS A 200 -1.33 4.59 -0.02
CA LYS A 200 -1.17 5.98 0.42
C LYS A 200 -1.95 6.32 1.70
N THR A 201 -3.14 5.73 1.91
CA THR A 201 -3.98 6.02 3.09
C THR A 201 -3.34 5.55 4.40
N TYR A 202 -2.73 4.36 4.40
CA TYR A 202 -2.02 3.81 5.55
C TYR A 202 -0.67 3.31 5.08
N SER A 203 0.34 4.18 5.20
CA SER A 203 1.70 3.87 4.80
C SER A 203 2.67 3.92 5.97
N CYS A 204 3.57 2.95 6.06
CA CYS A 204 4.70 2.95 6.98
C CYS A 204 5.94 3.68 6.41
N LYS A 205 5.83 4.26 5.22
CA LYS A 205 6.91 4.97 4.54
C LYS A 205 7.45 6.12 5.37
N ARG A 206 8.79 6.21 5.42
CA ARG A 206 9.52 7.27 6.12
C ARG A 206 10.38 8.07 5.15
N LYS A 207 10.67 9.33 5.49
CA LYS A 207 11.63 10.16 4.75
C LYS A 207 13.03 9.60 4.94
N ILE A 208 13.53 8.87 3.94
CA ILE A 208 14.86 8.26 3.96
C ILE A 208 15.54 8.48 2.60
N ASN A 209 16.83 8.82 2.62
CA ASN A 209 17.63 9.10 1.43
C ASN A 209 18.28 7.85 0.81
N ARG A 210 17.82 6.65 1.19
CA ARG A 210 18.26 5.36 0.66
C ARG A 210 17.13 4.75 -0.14
N TRP A 211 17.28 4.66 -1.46
CA TRP A 211 16.23 4.13 -2.33
C TRP A 211 15.77 2.70 -1.97
N PRO A 212 16.60 1.77 -1.43
CA PRO A 212 16.13 0.44 -1.06
C PRO A 212 15.07 0.47 0.05
N MET A 213 14.99 1.56 0.83
CA MET A 213 13.93 1.73 1.83
C MET A 213 12.54 2.01 1.23
N THR A 214 12.43 2.05 -0.10
CA THR A 214 11.15 1.83 -0.77
C THR A 214 10.55 0.45 -0.47
N PHE A 215 11.30 -0.45 0.18
CA PHE A 215 10.82 -1.63 0.91
C PHE A 215 9.53 -1.40 1.71
N PHE A 216 9.34 -0.22 2.33
CA PHE A 216 8.09 0.09 3.04
C PHE A 216 6.84 -0.02 2.15
N ASN A 217 6.97 0.24 0.85
CA ASN A 217 5.88 0.02 -0.09
C ASN A 217 5.50 -1.46 -0.19
N ILE A 218 6.48 -2.36 -0.15
CA ILE A 218 6.24 -3.81 -0.16
C ILE A 218 5.52 -4.24 1.12
N VAL A 219 5.92 -3.69 2.28
CA VAL A 219 5.22 -3.93 3.55
C VAL A 219 3.77 -3.45 3.49
N ASP A 220 3.53 -2.24 2.99
CA ASP A 220 2.19 -1.67 2.86
C ASP A 220 1.30 -2.49 1.90
N VAL A 221 1.85 -2.91 0.75
CA VAL A 221 1.17 -3.77 -0.23
C VAL A 221 0.89 -5.16 0.36
N GLY A 222 1.84 -5.75 1.08
CA GLY A 222 1.67 -7.03 1.76
C GLY A 222 0.58 -6.99 2.83
N ALA A 223 0.51 -5.89 3.60
CA ALA A 223 -0.55 -5.69 4.58
C ALA A 223 -1.95 -5.54 3.93
N ILE A 224 -2.04 -4.91 2.76
CA ILE A 224 -3.28 -4.87 1.96
C ILE A 224 -3.65 -6.26 1.48
N ALA A 225 -2.70 -7.02 0.92
CA ALA A 225 -2.95 -8.38 0.45
C ALA A 225 -3.48 -9.28 1.59
N ALA A 226 -2.83 -9.23 2.76
CA ALA A 226 -3.25 -9.97 3.95
C ALA A 226 -4.66 -9.55 4.41
N PHE A 227 -4.95 -8.24 4.43
CA PHE A 227 -6.27 -7.72 4.77
C PHE A 227 -7.37 -8.22 3.81
N LEU A 228 -7.12 -8.18 2.50
CA LEU A 228 -8.09 -8.61 1.49
C LEU A 228 -8.37 -10.12 1.59
N VAL A 229 -7.35 -10.94 1.82
CA VAL A 229 -7.52 -12.37 2.11
C VAL A 229 -8.34 -12.58 3.39
N TRP A 230 -8.03 -11.82 4.44
CA TRP A 230 -8.72 -11.93 5.72
C TRP A 230 -10.23 -11.64 5.60
N ILE A 231 -10.61 -10.52 4.97
CA ILE A 231 -12.03 -10.16 4.81
C ILE A 231 -12.77 -11.10 3.87
N LYS A 232 -12.07 -11.70 2.89
CA LYS A 232 -12.66 -12.72 2.00
C LYS A 232 -12.94 -14.02 2.74
N LYS A 233 -12.02 -14.47 3.60
CA LYS A 233 -12.20 -15.68 4.44
C LYS A 233 -13.15 -15.44 5.60
N ASN A 234 -13.21 -14.22 6.13
CA ASN A 234 -14.00 -13.86 7.31
C ASN A 234 -14.96 -12.70 6.99
N PRO A 235 -16.00 -12.92 6.16
CA PRO A 235 -16.88 -11.85 5.68
C PRO A 235 -17.57 -11.10 6.83
N LYS A 236 -17.98 -11.82 7.87
CA LYS A 236 -18.66 -11.27 9.07
C LYS A 236 -17.74 -10.51 10.02
N TRP A 237 -16.42 -10.63 9.88
CA TRP A 237 -15.47 -9.98 10.80
C TRP A 237 -15.57 -8.45 10.69
N ASN A 238 -16.04 -7.80 11.75
CA ASN A 238 -16.24 -6.35 11.80
C ASN A 238 -17.07 -5.77 10.63
N GLU A 239 -18.03 -6.52 10.09
CA GLU A 239 -18.79 -6.13 8.89
C GLU A 239 -19.51 -4.77 9.02
N LYS A 240 -19.99 -4.43 10.22
CA LYS A 240 -20.70 -3.17 10.51
C LYS A 240 -19.75 -1.97 10.73
N ARG A 241 -18.43 -2.21 10.81
CA ARG A 241 -17.44 -1.16 11.07
C ARG A 241 -16.96 -0.57 9.75
N GLN A 242 -16.95 0.75 9.65
CA GLN A 242 -16.43 1.44 8.45
C GLN A 242 -14.90 1.41 8.34
N HIS A 243 -14.18 1.19 9.45
CA HIS A 243 -12.71 1.27 9.54
C HIS A 243 -12.04 -0.11 9.72
N ARG A 244 -12.57 -1.16 9.07
CA ARG A 244 -12.05 -2.55 9.17
C ARG A 244 -10.55 -2.67 8.93
N ARG A 245 -10.03 -1.97 7.90
CA ARG A 245 -8.60 -2.00 7.58
C ARG A 245 -7.74 -1.43 8.71
N ARG A 246 -8.17 -0.34 9.36
CA ARG A 246 -7.46 0.22 10.52
C ARG A 246 -7.41 -0.78 11.67
N LEU A 247 -8.53 -1.43 11.98
CA LEU A 247 -8.59 -2.46 13.03
C LEU A 247 -7.67 -3.63 12.71
N PHE A 248 -7.66 -4.07 11.45
CA PHE A 248 -6.78 -5.15 10.98
C PHE A 248 -5.32 -4.77 11.14
N LEU A 249 -4.91 -3.57 10.70
CA LEU A 249 -3.53 -3.09 10.82
C LEU A 249 -3.10 -2.91 12.28
N MET A 250 -4.01 -2.48 13.16
CA MET A 250 -3.73 -2.40 14.60
C MET A 250 -3.47 -3.80 15.17
N GLN A 251 -4.35 -4.77 14.89
CA GLN A 251 -4.17 -6.14 15.36
C GLN A 251 -2.88 -6.76 14.81
N LEU A 252 -2.65 -6.66 13.49
CA LEU A 252 -1.43 -7.12 12.85
C LEU A 252 -0.19 -6.51 13.50
N GLY A 253 -0.24 -5.22 13.84
CA GLY A 253 0.85 -4.53 14.53
C GLY A 253 1.13 -5.10 15.92
N TYR A 254 0.09 -5.45 16.68
CA TYR A 254 0.24 -6.11 17.98
C TYR A 254 0.79 -7.53 17.84
N ASP A 255 0.22 -8.34 16.95
CA ASP A 255 0.61 -9.74 16.75
C ASP A 255 2.08 -9.85 16.32
N LEU A 256 2.57 -8.94 15.46
CA LEU A 256 3.96 -8.94 14.99
C LEU A 256 4.98 -8.59 16.09
N VAL A 257 4.58 -7.88 17.15
CA VAL A 257 5.50 -7.46 18.21
C VAL A 257 5.32 -8.23 19.52
N GLU A 258 4.27 -9.02 19.65
CA GLU A 258 3.92 -9.76 20.87
C GLU A 258 5.11 -10.57 21.42
N THR A 259 5.70 -11.42 20.58
CA THR A 259 6.86 -12.25 20.97
C THR A 259 8.08 -11.41 21.41
N HIS A 260 8.29 -10.25 20.79
CA HIS A 260 9.37 -9.33 21.17
C HIS A 260 9.08 -8.62 22.50
N VAL A 261 7.82 -8.27 22.74
CA VAL A 261 7.33 -7.71 24.00
C VAL A 261 7.52 -8.72 25.13
N ASP A 262 7.14 -9.98 24.92
CA ASP A 262 7.30 -11.06 25.89
C ASP A 262 8.76 -11.36 26.20
N ARG A 263 9.59 -11.46 25.16
CA ARG A 263 11.04 -11.64 25.35
C ARG A 263 11.64 -10.50 26.17
N ARG A 264 11.24 -9.25 25.90
CA ARG A 264 11.72 -8.08 26.63
C ARG A 264 11.26 -8.11 28.10
N ARG A 265 10.03 -8.57 28.36
CA ARG A 265 9.49 -8.79 29.70
C ARG A 265 10.30 -9.84 30.47
N GLN A 266 10.65 -10.96 29.85
CA GLN A 266 11.36 -12.08 30.49
C GLN A 266 12.86 -11.81 30.72
N GLN A 267 13.55 -11.19 29.76
CA GLN A 267 15.02 -11.11 29.77
C GLN A 267 15.59 -9.90 30.54
N SER A 268 14.76 -8.92 30.89
CA SER A 268 15.25 -7.64 31.41
C SER A 268 15.14 -7.53 32.93
N GLN A 269 16.19 -7.92 33.65
CA GLN A 269 16.32 -7.69 35.10
C GLN A 269 16.21 -6.18 35.47
N ALA A 270 16.48 -5.27 34.53
CA ALA A 270 16.45 -3.83 34.74
C ALA A 270 15.66 -3.06 33.65
N LEU A 271 14.37 -3.37 33.46
CA LEU A 271 13.48 -2.54 32.64
C LEU A 271 13.39 -1.11 33.18
N GLN A 272 13.56 -0.11 32.31
CA GLN A 272 13.31 1.30 32.64
C GLN A 272 11.85 1.51 33.08
N LYS A 273 11.60 2.45 34.00
CA LYS A 273 10.27 2.71 34.59
C LYS A 273 9.18 2.96 33.53
N ASN A 274 9.47 3.77 32.53
CA ASN A 274 8.56 4.07 31.41
C ASN A 274 8.19 2.82 30.60
N VAL A 275 9.15 1.91 30.38
CA VAL A 275 8.89 0.64 29.69
C VAL A 275 8.01 -0.27 30.53
N ARG A 276 8.22 -0.32 31.86
CA ARG A 276 7.35 -1.09 32.77
C ARG A 276 5.92 -0.58 32.76
N ILE A 277 5.73 0.74 32.81
CA ILE A 277 4.42 1.37 32.73
C ILE A 277 3.75 1.02 31.40
N ALA A 278 4.46 1.14 30.28
CA ALA A 278 3.92 0.80 28.96
C ALA A 278 3.48 -0.67 28.86
N LEU A 279 4.26 -1.61 29.41
CA LEU A 279 3.90 -3.03 29.48
C LEU A 279 2.65 -3.27 30.33
N GLN A 280 2.53 -2.60 31.48
CA GLN A 280 1.33 -2.70 32.32
C GLN A 280 0.08 -2.13 31.61
N THR A 281 0.22 -1.03 30.87
CA THR A 281 -0.89 -0.43 30.11
C THR A 281 -1.46 -1.37 29.05
N ILE A 282 -0.62 -2.25 28.47
CA ILE A 282 -1.05 -3.27 27.51
C ILE A 282 -1.46 -4.59 28.18
N GLY A 283 -1.69 -4.60 29.50
CA GLY A 283 -2.19 -5.76 30.25
C GLY A 283 -1.14 -6.83 30.60
N GLN A 284 0.15 -6.56 30.39
CA GLN A 284 1.21 -7.54 30.68
C GLN A 284 1.60 -7.49 32.17
N THR A 285 1.45 -8.63 32.87
CA THR A 285 1.82 -8.77 34.28
C THR A 285 3.33 -8.90 34.44
N ILE A 286 4.04 -7.83 34.79
CA ILE A 286 5.47 -7.95 35.09
C ILE A 286 5.60 -8.68 36.43
N THR A 287 6.00 -9.96 36.39
CA THR A 287 6.47 -10.67 37.58
C THR A 287 7.74 -9.95 38.03
N THR A 288 7.58 -8.99 38.93
CA THR A 288 8.71 -8.62 39.77
C THR A 288 9.05 -9.90 40.52
N PRO A 289 10.31 -10.36 40.55
CA PRO A 289 10.65 -11.43 41.49
C PRO A 289 10.07 -11.00 42.83
N GLN A 290 9.19 -11.83 43.40
CA GLN A 290 8.79 -11.62 44.78
C GLN A 290 10.10 -11.48 45.56
N PRO A 291 10.23 -10.50 46.45
CA PRO A 291 11.34 -10.54 47.38
C PRO A 291 11.19 -11.87 48.11
N ASP A 292 12.05 -12.82 47.78
CA ASP A 292 12.26 -14.00 48.60
C ASP A 292 12.40 -13.49 50.04
N ALA A 293 11.70 -14.17 50.93
CA ALA A 293 11.54 -13.82 52.32
C ALA A 293 12.80 -13.16 52.89
N VAL A 294 12.64 -11.91 53.34
CA VAL A 294 13.55 -11.22 54.27
C VAL A 294 15.00 -11.14 53.78
N SER A 295 15.23 -10.45 52.66
CA SER A 295 16.54 -9.79 52.46
C SER A 295 16.60 -8.56 53.38
N THR A 296 17.33 -8.68 54.49
CA THR A 296 17.66 -7.59 55.44
C THR A 296 18.56 -6.50 54.83
N THR A 297 18.88 -6.58 53.54
CA THR A 297 19.71 -5.57 52.88
C THR A 297 18.87 -4.35 52.50
N ARG A 298 19.12 -3.22 53.19
CA ARG A 298 18.54 -1.92 52.83
C ARG A 298 18.90 -1.56 51.39
N VAL A 299 17.94 -1.68 50.47
CA VAL A 299 18.15 -1.42 49.04
C VAL A 299 18.46 0.07 48.82
N LYS A 300 19.69 0.37 48.38
CA LYS A 300 20.09 1.75 48.08
C LYS A 300 19.45 2.22 46.77
N ARG A 301 18.66 3.29 46.83
CA ARG A 301 18.03 3.94 45.66
C ARG A 301 18.77 5.23 45.29
N ARG A 302 18.68 5.70 44.05
CA ARG A 302 19.30 6.99 43.66
C ARG A 302 18.50 8.14 44.27
N CYS A 303 19.17 9.14 44.82
CA CYS A 303 18.54 10.39 45.23
C CYS A 303 17.85 11.05 44.03
N GLN A 304 16.54 11.32 44.11
CA GLN A 304 15.79 11.90 43.00
C GLN A 304 16.09 13.39 42.77
N LEU A 305 16.56 14.08 43.81
CA LEU A 305 16.89 15.50 43.77
C LEU A 305 18.33 15.76 43.25
N CYS A 306 19.19 14.74 43.22
CA CYS A 306 20.51 14.86 42.58
C CYS A 306 20.41 14.79 41.05
N PRO A 307 21.25 15.55 40.31
CA PRO A 307 21.47 15.31 38.89
C PRO A 307 21.85 13.85 38.63
N ARG A 308 21.32 13.26 37.56
CA ARG A 308 21.50 11.83 37.25
C ARG A 308 22.96 11.40 37.15
N GLN A 309 23.87 12.30 36.77
CA GLN A 309 25.30 12.04 36.62
C GLN A 309 25.99 11.75 37.97
N ARG A 310 25.50 12.32 39.08
CA ARG A 310 26.09 12.11 40.40
C ARG A 310 25.85 10.70 40.96
N ASP A 311 24.85 9.98 40.42
CA ASP A 311 24.38 8.64 40.84
C ASP A 311 24.38 8.37 42.37
N ARG A 312 24.10 9.40 43.19
CA ARG A 312 24.21 9.27 44.63
C ARG A 312 23.15 8.30 45.16
N LYS A 313 23.62 7.15 45.66
CA LYS A 313 22.77 6.10 46.23
C LYS A 313 22.51 6.37 47.72
N VAL A 314 21.26 6.29 48.14
CA VAL A 314 20.77 6.61 49.48
C VAL A 314 19.82 5.53 49.95
N ILE A 315 19.77 5.34 51.27
CA ILE A 315 18.76 4.50 51.95
C ILE A 315 17.63 5.34 52.55
N THR A 316 17.88 6.65 52.70
CA THR A 316 16.98 7.64 53.28
C THR A 316 15.94 8.11 52.27
N HIS A 317 14.72 8.34 52.74
CA HIS A 317 13.60 8.84 51.97
C HIS A 317 12.81 9.87 52.79
N CYS A 318 12.09 10.76 52.11
CA CYS A 318 11.17 11.68 52.78
C CYS A 318 9.98 10.91 53.35
N MET A 319 9.66 11.12 54.63
CA MET A 319 8.54 10.42 55.27
C MET A 319 7.18 10.79 54.68
N SER A 320 7.03 12.01 54.14
CA SER A 320 5.75 12.48 53.59
C SER A 320 5.49 12.02 52.16
N CYS A 321 6.52 11.88 51.32
CA CYS A 321 6.36 11.59 49.89
C CYS A 321 7.14 10.36 49.38
N ASP A 322 7.82 9.64 50.28
CA ASP A 322 8.64 8.43 50.00
C ASP A 322 9.73 8.63 48.92
N ILE A 323 10.10 9.88 48.63
CA ILE A 323 11.13 10.20 47.66
C ILE A 323 12.51 9.90 48.27
N PRO A 324 13.37 9.07 47.62
CA PRO A 324 14.75 8.88 48.06
C PRO A 324 15.56 10.17 47.96
N CYS A 325 16.12 10.62 49.07
CA CYS A 325 16.84 11.90 49.18
C CYS A 325 18.20 11.71 49.87
N CYS A 326 19.24 12.40 49.41
CA CYS A 326 20.54 12.41 50.08
C CYS A 326 20.59 13.46 51.19
N PRO A 327 21.55 13.40 52.13
CA PRO A 327 21.68 14.36 53.24
C PRO A 327 21.84 15.84 52.84
N ASP A 328 22.19 16.10 51.57
CA ASP A 328 22.23 17.46 51.02
C ASP A 328 20.82 17.99 50.70
N HIS A 329 19.85 17.09 50.46
CA HIS A 329 18.50 17.40 50.01
C HIS A 329 17.40 17.06 51.04
N HIS A 330 17.75 16.45 52.16
CA HIS A 330 16.86 16.33 53.31
C HIS A 330 17.67 16.47 54.61
N LYS A 331 17.02 16.94 55.66
CA LYS A 331 17.59 17.03 57.01
C LYS A 331 16.82 16.08 57.92
N ILE A 332 17.54 15.45 58.85
CA ILE A 332 16.96 14.64 59.92
C ILE A 332 16.79 15.56 61.11
N ILE A 333 15.56 15.72 61.59
CA ILE A 333 15.20 16.56 62.72
C ILE A 333 14.39 15.67 63.68
N CYS A 334 14.63 15.77 64.99
CA CYS A 334 13.80 15.05 65.97
C CYS A 334 12.40 15.67 66.03
N THR A 335 11.43 14.94 66.59
CA THR A 335 10.03 15.41 66.67
C THR A 335 9.91 16.74 67.39
N THR A 336 10.63 16.93 68.50
CA THR A 336 10.64 18.19 69.26
C THR A 336 11.16 19.36 68.43
N CYS A 337 12.28 19.21 67.71
CA CYS A 337 12.81 20.29 66.88
C CYS A 337 12.00 20.52 65.59
N TYR A 338 11.21 19.52 65.15
CA TYR A 338 10.31 19.66 64.01
C TYR A 338 9.09 20.50 64.38
N GLU A 339 8.52 20.30 65.57
CA GLU A 339 7.43 21.11 66.11
C GLU A 339 7.81 22.59 66.20
N THR A 340 9.03 22.90 66.68
CA THR A 340 9.55 24.27 66.73
C THR A 340 9.85 24.91 65.36
N PHE A 341 9.95 24.12 64.29
CA PHE A 341 10.25 24.60 62.94
C PHE A 341 8.98 24.93 62.12
N LEU A 342 7.82 24.46 62.57
CA LEU A 342 6.51 24.70 61.92
C LEU A 342 5.75 25.89 62.51
N GLU A 343 6.14 26.36 63.70
CA GLU A 343 5.79 27.67 64.26
C GLU A 343 6.64 28.77 63.60
#